data_AF-A0A818G5I1-F1
#
_entry.id   AF-A0A818G5I1-F1
#
_cell.length_a   1.000
_cell.length_b   1.000
_cell.length_c   1.000
_cell.angle_alpha   90.00
_cell.angle_beta   90.00
_cell.angle_gamma   90.00
#
_symmetry.space_group_name_H-M   'P 1'
#
loop_
_entity.id
_entity.type
_entity.pdbx_description
1 polymer ?
#
loop_
_entity_poly.entity_id
_entity_poly.type
_entity_poly.pdbx_seq_one_letter_code
_entity_poly.pdbx_strand_id
1 'polypeptide(L)'
;MGQCCYAYFCFSCFVLSIARKIDESCISCCCVPGALVVYCMKIRSILRIQGDSCDDYCAVTCCPCCAAVQMRNELIERGLG
;
A
#
# COMPACT_ATOMS: atom_id res chain seq x y z
N MET A 1 9.64 13.23 0.69
CA MET A 1 8.55 14.06 1.31
C MET A 1 7.23 14.08 0.54
N GLY A 2 7.16 14.04 -0.80
CA GLY A 2 5.88 14.23 -1.53
C GLY A 2 4.83 13.12 -1.39
N GLN A 3 5.22 11.90 -1.02
CA GLN A 3 4.31 10.75 -0.97
C GLN A 3 3.33 10.80 0.21
N CYS A 4 3.74 11.32 1.37
CA CYS A 4 2.86 11.46 2.53
C CYS A 4 1.75 12.49 2.26
N CYS A 5 2.09 13.61 1.62
CA CYS A 5 1.11 14.61 1.22
C CYS A 5 0.14 14.07 0.16
N TYR A 6 0.63 13.26 -0.78
CA TYR A 6 -0.21 12.63 -1.79
C TYR A 6 -1.16 11.58 -1.19
N ALA A 7 -0.67 10.77 -0.25
CA ALA A 7 -1.48 9.82 0.51
C ALA A 7 -2.53 10.51 1.39
N TYR A 8 -2.21 11.67 1.97
CA TYR A 8 -3.15 12.43 2.80
C TYR A 8 -4.21 13.18 1.98
N PHE A 9 -3.83 13.79 0.85
CA PHE A 9 -4.72 14.61 0.04
C PHE A 9 -5.66 13.77 -0.86
N CYS A 10 -5.17 12.68 -1.44
CA CYS A 10 -6.02 11.70 -2.14
C CYS A 10 -5.55 10.28 -1.84
N PHE A 11 -5.97 9.74 -0.70
CA PHE A 11 -5.64 8.39 -0.28
C PHE A 11 -6.08 7.34 -1.31
N SER A 12 -7.30 7.46 -1.84
CA SER A 12 -7.81 6.54 -2.86
C SER A 12 -6.95 6.56 -4.14
N CYS A 13 -6.55 7.75 -4.61
CA CYS A 13 -5.66 7.87 -5.78
C CYS A 13 -4.28 7.27 -5.50
N PHE A 14 -3.76 7.49 -4.30
CA PHE A 14 -2.48 6.97 -3.85
C PHE A 14 -2.47 5.45 -3.87
N VAL A 15 -3.49 4.82 -3.28
CA VAL A 15 -3.62 3.36 -3.26
C VAL A 15 -3.90 2.82 -4.66
N LEU A 16 -4.67 3.52 -5.51
CA LEU A 16 -4.80 3.14 -6.92
C LEU A 16 -3.46 3.13 -7.66
N SER A 17 -2.61 4.12 -7.40
CA SER A 17 -1.28 4.20 -8.03
C SER A 17 -0.37 3.05 -7.61
N ILE A 18 -0.60 2.48 -6.42
CA ILE A 18 0.05 1.27 -5.94
C ILE A 18 -0.59 0.02 -6.57
N ALA A 19 -1.92 -0.07 -6.57
CA ALA A 19 -2.67 -1.19 -7.16
C ALA A 19 -2.34 -1.40 -8.64
N ARG A 20 -2.21 -0.31 -9.40
CA ARG A 20 -1.80 -0.36 -10.82
C ARG A 20 -0.39 -0.93 -11.03
N LYS A 21 0.49 -0.84 -10.04
CA LYS A 21 1.86 -1.39 -10.13
C LYS A 21 1.91 -2.89 -9.84
N ILE A 22 0.96 -3.39 -9.07
CA ILE A 22 0.82 -4.81 -8.72
C ILE A 22 -0.26 -5.50 -9.58
N ASP A 23 -0.64 -4.87 -10.69
CA ASP A 23 -1.63 -5.35 -11.66
C ASP A 23 -2.99 -5.70 -11.03
N GLU A 24 -3.43 -4.90 -10.06
CA GLU A 24 -4.70 -5.11 -9.35
C GLU A 24 -5.83 -4.18 -9.80
N SER A 25 -7.05 -4.69 -9.65
CA SER A 25 -8.26 -3.97 -10.08
C SER A 25 -8.57 -2.80 -9.14
N CYS A 26 -8.71 -1.60 -9.72
CA CYS A 26 -9.06 -0.34 -9.05
C CYS A 26 -10.31 -0.42 -8.14
N ILE A 27 -11.23 -1.35 -8.42
CA ILE A 27 -12.51 -1.52 -7.71
C ILE A 27 -12.31 -1.88 -6.24
N SER A 28 -11.27 -2.65 -5.91
CA SER A 28 -11.01 -3.07 -4.53
C SER A 28 -10.67 -1.88 -3.61
N CYS A 29 -10.02 -0.84 -4.15
CA CYS A 29 -9.57 0.32 -3.38
C CYS A 29 -10.68 1.28 -2.91
N CYS A 30 -11.75 1.46 -3.70
CA CYS A 30 -12.82 2.41 -3.36
C CYS A 30 -14.00 1.74 -2.63
N CYS A 31 -14.22 0.45 -2.84
CA CYS A 31 -15.44 -0.22 -2.38
C CYS A 31 -15.21 -1.17 -1.19
N VAL A 32 -13.96 -1.48 -0.83
CA VAL A 32 -13.64 -2.44 0.22
C VAL A 32 -12.85 -1.77 1.35
N PRO A 33 -13.49 -1.47 2.49
CA PRO A 33 -12.75 -1.07 3.69
C PRO A 33 -11.80 -2.20 4.10
N GLY A 34 -10.51 -1.88 4.25
CA GLY A 34 -9.46 -2.87 4.52
C GLY A 34 -8.67 -3.36 3.30
N ALA A 35 -9.00 -2.90 2.08
CA ALA A 35 -8.22 -3.23 0.87
C ALA A 35 -6.73 -2.90 0.98
N LEU A 36 -6.38 -1.87 1.77
CA LEU A 36 -4.98 -1.50 2.00
C LEU A 36 -4.18 -2.63 2.64
N VAL A 37 -4.76 -3.35 3.60
CA VAL A 37 -4.11 -4.49 4.25
C VAL A 37 -3.84 -5.61 3.25
N VAL A 38 -4.79 -5.85 2.34
CA VAL A 38 -4.63 -6.83 1.25
C VAL A 38 -3.51 -6.40 0.31
N TYR A 39 -3.43 -5.12 -0.03
CA TYR A 39 -2.33 -4.59 -0.83
C TYR A 39 -0.98 -4.66 -0.12
N CYS A 40 -0.91 -4.40 1.20
CA CYS A 40 0.28 -4.65 2.04
C CYS A 40 0.77 -6.09 1.91
N MET A 41 -0.11 -7.04 2.20
CA MET A 41 0.23 -8.45 2.16
C MET A 41 0.65 -8.88 0.75
N LYS A 42 -0.03 -8.39 -0.29
CA LYS A 42 0.29 -8.74 -1.68
C LYS A 42 1.63 -8.16 -2.11
N ILE A 43 1.92 -6.91 -1.79
CA ILE A 43 3.21 -6.27 -2.10
C ILE A 43 4.35 -6.99 -1.40
N ARG A 44 4.21 -7.31 -0.10
CA ARG A 44 5.22 -8.09 0.62
C ARG A 44 5.39 -9.50 0.05
N SER A 45 4.31 -10.14 -0.38
CA SER A 45 4.35 -11.43 -1.08
C SER A 45 5.12 -11.35 -2.39
N ILE A 46 4.85 -10.33 -3.22
CA ILE A 46 5.59 -10.06 -4.48
C ILE A 46 7.06 -9.77 -4.19
N LEU A 47 7.33 -9.00 -3.14
CA LEU A 47 8.68 -8.61 -2.72
C LEU A 47 9.42 -9.71 -1.93
N ARG A 48 8.77 -10.85 -1.65
CA ARG A 48 9.28 -11.96 -0.82
C ARG A 48 9.80 -11.49 0.55
N ILE A 49 9.18 -10.46 1.11
CA ILE A 49 9.49 -9.97 2.45
C ILE A 49 8.72 -10.84 3.44
N GLN A 50 9.44 -11.58 4.29
CA GLN A 50 8.82 -12.26 5.43
C GLN A 50 8.44 -11.20 6.46
N GLY A 51 7.14 -10.93 6.58
CA GLY A 51 6.56 -10.04 7.57
C GLY A 51 5.31 -10.68 8.14
N ASP A 52 5.02 -10.41 9.41
CA ASP A 52 3.84 -10.93 10.07
C ASP A 52 2.61 -10.14 9.63
N SER A 53 1.56 -10.85 9.20
CA SER A 53 0.29 -10.26 8.77
C SER A 53 -0.34 -9.35 9.83
N CYS A 54 -0.08 -9.63 11.11
CA CYS A 54 -0.57 -8.83 12.23
C CYS A 54 0.17 -7.48 12.35
N ASP A 55 1.46 -7.44 12.01
CA ASP A 55 2.25 -6.21 12.06
C ASP A 55 1.76 -5.21 10.99
N ASP A 56 1.47 -5.72 9.78
CA ASP A 56 0.81 -4.93 8.72
C ASP A 56 -0.56 -4.42 9.15
N TYR A 57 -1.37 -5.29 9.75
CA TYR A 57 -2.69 -4.88 10.22
C TYR A 57 -2.58 -3.76 11.26
N CYS A 58 -1.71 -3.91 12.25
CA CYS A 58 -1.44 -2.89 13.25
C CYS A 58 -0.91 -1.59 12.62
N ALA A 59 0.03 -1.66 11.68
CA ALA A 59 0.59 -0.49 11.00
C ALA A 59 -0.47 0.25 10.16
N VAL A 60 -1.30 -0.48 9.42
CA VAL A 60 -2.41 0.09 8.64
C VAL A 60 -3.49 0.68 9.54
N THR A 61 -3.77 0.06 10.69
CA THR A 61 -4.80 0.55 11.63
C THR A 61 -4.30 1.75 12.42
N CYS A 62 -3.02 1.78 12.78
CA CYS A 62 -2.39 2.89 13.51
C CYS A 62 -2.17 4.10 12.60
N CYS A 63 -1.61 3.89 11.41
CA CYS A 63 -1.39 4.97 10.44
C CYS A 63 -1.38 4.44 8.99
N PRO A 64 -2.55 4.40 8.32
CA PRO A 64 -2.67 3.85 6.98
C PRO A 64 -1.83 4.62 5.95
N CYS A 65 -1.66 5.93 6.15
CA CYS A 65 -0.85 6.78 5.27
C CYS A 65 0.64 6.40 5.33
N CYS A 66 1.18 6.20 6.54
CA CYS A 66 2.59 5.82 6.71
C CYS A 66 2.85 4.41 6.16
N ALA A 67 1.96 3.45 6.46
CA ALA A 67 2.05 2.11 5.92
C ALA A 67 2.02 2.11 4.38
N ALA A 68 1.13 2.90 3.77
CA ALA A 68 1.03 3.01 2.32
C ALA A 68 2.28 3.65 1.67
N VAL A 69 2.84 4.68 2.30
CA VAL A 69 4.07 5.34 1.83
C VAL A 69 5.27 4.42 1.96
N GLN A 70 5.38 3.70 3.08
CA GLN A 70 6.45 2.72 3.29
C GLN A 70 6.46 1.68 2.17
N MET A 71 5.30 1.08 1.87
CA MET A 71 5.16 0.13 0.77
C MET A 71 5.55 0.70 -0.59
N ARG A 72 5.13 1.94 -0.87
CA ARG A 72 5.46 2.59 -2.14
C ARG A 72 6.95 2.81 -2.29
N ASN A 73 7.64 3.18 -1.21
CA ASN A 73 9.09 3.31 -1.21
C ASN A 73 9.75 1.95 -1.47
N GLU A 74 9.32 0.89 -0.80
CA GLU A 74 9.84 -0.47 -1.04
C GLU A 74 9.66 -0.91 -2.49
N LEU A 75 8.51 -0.59 -3.11
CA LEU A 75 8.28 -0.84 -4.54
C LEU A 75 9.24 -0.03 -5.45
N ILE A 76 9.46 1.26 -5.15
CA ILE A 76 10.36 2.12 -5.93
C ILE A 76 11.81 1.67 -5.78
N GLU A 77 12.26 1.37 -4.55
CA GLU A 77 13.61 0.86 -4.27
C GLU A 77 13.90 -0.45 -5.01
N ARG A 78 12.85 -1.24 -5.30
CA ARG A 78 12.94 -2.51 -6.03
C ARG A 78 12.75 -2.36 -7.55
N GLY A 79 12.60 -1.13 -8.06
CA GLY A 79 12.44 -0.85 -9.49
C GLY A 79 11.04 -1.09 -10.05
N LEU A 80 10.04 -1.30 -9.19
CA LEU A 80 8.60 -1.39 -9.54
C LEU A 80 7.93 -0.01 -9.41
N GLY A 81 8.69 1.03 -9.79
CA GLY A 81 8.49 2.47 -9.55
C GLY A 81 7.60 3.19 -10.54
#